data_AF-A0A142XRU3-F1
#
_entry.id   AF-A0A142XRU3-F1
#
_cell.length_a   1.000
_cell.length_b   1.000
_cell.length_c   1.000
_cell.angle_alpha   90.00
_cell.angle_beta   90.00
_cell.angle_gamma   90.00
#
_symmetry.space_group_name_H-M   'P 1'
#
loop_
_entity.id
_entity.type
_entity.pdbx_description
1 polymer ?
#
loop_
_entity_poly.entity_id
_entity_poly.type
_entity_poly.pdbx_seq_one_letter_code
_entity_poly.pdbx_strand_id
1 'polypeptide(L)'
;MNIMCVGVALAYSELPLLLMEQNGLDERIHDRGGEKEVRFYWQATPTLLPVWWNGRLQIVRWGNKDRAEHKLPPTGWTWEDSIAAGKWSALAPEPVVVPATYGLANGVWFKLKQGMRGLLVHDRKGAPVVFLICQPATRYYQVMTRSEWMPLLVDEVI
;
A
#
# COMPACT_ATOMS: atom_id res chain seq x y z
N MET A 1 -6.28 -18.94 3.70
CA MET A 1 -5.21 -17.92 3.71
C MET A 1 -5.90 -16.58 3.84
N ASN A 2 -5.62 -15.80 4.88
CA ASN A 2 -6.25 -14.49 5.05
C ASN A 2 -5.67 -13.53 4.00
N ILE A 3 -6.48 -13.18 3.00
CA ILE A 3 -6.02 -12.41 1.83
C ILE A 3 -6.10 -10.92 2.15
N MET A 4 -4.95 -10.27 2.27
CA MET A 4 -4.85 -8.82 2.48
C MET A 4 -5.09 -8.04 1.17
N CYS A 5 -5.08 -6.71 1.25
CA CYS A 5 -5.05 -5.85 0.05
C CYS A 5 -3.71 -6.05 -0.70
N VAL A 6 -3.75 -6.68 -1.87
CA VAL A 6 -2.58 -7.09 -2.69
C VAL A 6 -2.36 -6.22 -3.91
N GLY A 7 -3.21 -5.22 -4.14
CA GLY A 7 -3.02 -4.27 -5.21
C GLY A 7 -3.65 -2.93 -4.90
N VAL A 8 -3.10 -1.89 -5.50
CA VAL A 8 -3.54 -0.50 -5.37
C VAL A 8 -3.58 0.10 -6.77
N ALA A 9 -4.62 0.86 -7.08
CA ALA A 9 -4.69 1.65 -8.30
C ALA A 9 -4.82 3.12 -7.93
N LEU A 10 -4.07 3.96 -8.61
CA LEU A 10 -4.13 5.41 -8.51
C LEU A 10 -4.46 5.97 -9.89
N ALA A 11 -5.34 6.96 -9.97
CA ALA A 11 -5.65 7.63 -11.22
C ALA A 11 -4.37 8.14 -11.89
N TYR A 12 -4.24 7.97 -13.21
CA TYR A 12 -3.05 8.39 -13.94
C TYR A 12 -2.78 9.90 -13.79
N SER A 13 -3.85 10.70 -13.76
CA SER A 13 -3.79 12.16 -13.56
C SER A 13 -3.25 12.59 -12.20
N GLU A 14 -3.24 11.70 -11.20
CA GLU A 14 -2.71 11.99 -9.86
C GLU A 14 -1.21 11.65 -9.72
N LEU A 15 -0.59 11.08 -10.76
CA LEU A 15 0.84 10.77 -10.77
C LEU A 15 1.62 11.78 -11.61
N PRO A 16 2.57 12.52 -11.01
CA PRO A 16 3.51 13.35 -11.75
C PRO A 16 4.30 12.54 -12.79
N LEU A 17 4.43 13.06 -14.01
CA LEU A 17 5.17 12.43 -15.10
C LEU A 17 6.61 12.04 -14.69
N LEU A 18 7.28 12.90 -13.92
CA LEU A 18 8.63 12.63 -13.42
C LEU A 18 8.69 11.34 -12.58
N LEU A 19 7.66 11.06 -11.76
CA LEU A 19 7.61 9.81 -10.98
C LEU A 19 7.33 8.61 -11.87
N MET A 20 6.55 8.77 -12.94
CA MET A 20 6.30 7.73 -13.93
C MET A 20 7.61 7.30 -14.60
N GLU A 21 8.37 8.27 -15.12
CA GLU A 21 9.62 8.05 -15.84
C GLU A 21 10.72 7.47 -14.93
N GLN A 22 10.92 8.06 -13.74
CA GLN A 22 11.97 7.63 -12.81
C GLN A 22 11.78 6.19 -12.31
N ASN A 23 10.54 5.70 -12.28
CA ASN A 23 10.21 4.39 -11.73
C ASN A 23 9.74 3.39 -12.80
N GLY A 24 9.76 3.77 -14.08
CA GLY A 24 9.34 2.91 -15.19
C GLY A 24 7.91 2.40 -15.04
N LEU A 25 6.95 3.29 -14.77
CA LEU A 25 5.57 2.91 -14.44
C LEU A 25 4.66 2.76 -15.67
N ASP A 26 5.16 2.96 -16.89
CA ASP A 26 4.35 2.91 -18.12
C ASP A 26 3.69 1.56 -18.34
N GLU A 27 4.39 0.46 -18.04
CA GLU A 27 3.85 -0.91 -18.16
C GLU A 27 2.77 -1.23 -17.12
N ARG A 28 2.55 -0.34 -16.15
CA ARG A 28 1.52 -0.46 -15.10
C ARG A 28 0.26 0.33 -15.41
N ILE A 29 0.21 1.00 -16.56
CA ILE A 29 -0.96 1.76 -16.99
C ILE A 29 -2.03 0.79 -17.48
N HIS A 30 -3.24 0.95 -16.95
CA HIS A 30 -4.42 0.20 -17.35
C HIS A 30 -5.58 1.15 -17.64
N ASP A 31 -6.45 0.72 -18.55
CA ASP A 31 -7.75 1.35 -18.75
C ASP A 31 -8.79 0.71 -17.81
N ARG A 32 -9.58 1.55 -17.15
CA ARG A 32 -10.78 1.15 -16.42
C ARG A 32 -11.95 2.00 -16.90
N GLY A 33 -12.64 1.52 -17.92
CA GLY A 33 -13.86 2.15 -18.42
C GLY A 33 -13.60 3.50 -19.09
N GLY A 34 -12.50 3.62 -19.83
CA GLY A 34 -12.08 4.83 -20.54
C GLY A 34 -11.15 5.74 -19.72
N GLU A 35 -11.01 5.51 -18.43
CA GLU A 35 -10.12 6.27 -17.55
C GLU A 35 -8.81 5.48 -17.31
N LYS A 36 -7.67 6.18 -17.41
CA LYS A 36 -6.36 5.58 -17.16
C LYS A 36 -6.03 5.56 -15.67
N GLU A 37 -5.51 4.44 -15.20
CA GLU A 37 -4.99 4.25 -13.84
C GLU A 37 -3.64 3.54 -13.88
N VAL A 38 -2.82 3.77 -12.85
CA VAL A 38 -1.55 3.07 -12.65
C VAL A 38 -1.73 2.07 -11.54
N ARG A 39 -1.41 0.79 -11.80
CA ARG A 39 -1.62 -0.31 -10.86
C ARG A 39 -0.33 -0.78 -10.21
N PHE A 40 -0.36 -0.87 -8.89
CA PHE A 40 0.73 -1.32 -8.04
C PHE A 40 0.33 -2.64 -7.39
N TYR A 41 1.00 -3.73 -7.76
CA TYR A 41 0.71 -5.05 -7.21
C TYR A 41 1.78 -5.52 -6.25
N TRP A 42 1.36 -6.18 -5.17
CA TRP A 42 2.26 -6.86 -4.25
C TRP A 42 3.16 -7.84 -4.99
N GLN A 43 2.69 -8.52 -6.04
CA GLN A 43 3.51 -9.49 -6.79
C GLN A 43 4.45 -8.87 -7.83
N ALA A 44 4.28 -7.59 -8.18
CA ALA A 44 5.09 -6.94 -9.20
C ALA A 44 6.56 -6.80 -8.79
N THR A 45 7.46 -6.74 -9.77
CA THR A 45 8.89 -6.46 -9.59
C THR A 45 9.24 -5.25 -10.46
N PRO A 46 9.73 -4.13 -9.89
CA PRO A 46 9.88 -3.87 -8.45
C PRO A 46 8.52 -3.80 -7.71
N THR A 47 8.49 -4.16 -6.42
CA THR A 47 7.27 -4.07 -5.58
C THR A 47 7.19 -2.68 -4.95
N LEU A 48 6.28 -1.85 -5.44
CA LEU A 48 6.24 -0.40 -5.19
C LEU A 48 4.84 0.05 -4.76
N LEU A 49 4.76 1.17 -4.05
CA LEU A 49 3.53 1.92 -3.77
C LEU A 49 3.76 3.44 -3.93
N PRO A 50 2.74 4.21 -4.35
CA PRO A 50 2.73 5.65 -4.19
C PRO A 50 2.51 6.01 -2.71
N VAL A 51 3.22 7.00 -2.19
CA VAL A 51 3.18 7.40 -0.78
C VAL A 51 3.28 8.92 -0.67
N TRP A 52 2.35 9.55 0.06
CA TRP A 52 2.51 10.92 0.54
C TRP A 52 3.45 10.91 1.75
N TRP A 53 4.68 11.38 1.53
CA TRP A 53 5.73 11.44 2.55
C TRP A 53 6.56 12.71 2.39
N ASN A 54 6.80 13.40 3.51
CA ASN A 54 7.48 14.70 3.54
C ASN A 54 6.84 15.74 2.59
N GLY A 55 5.50 15.82 2.60
CA GLY A 55 4.73 16.82 1.86
C GLY A 55 4.67 16.63 0.34
N ARG A 56 5.20 15.50 -0.19
CA ARG A 56 5.19 15.21 -1.62
C ARG A 56 4.86 13.75 -1.91
N LEU A 57 4.39 13.49 -3.12
CA LEU A 57 4.15 12.14 -3.59
C LEU A 57 5.49 11.51 -3.95
N GLN A 58 5.71 10.28 -3.51
CA GLN A 58 6.92 9.50 -3.78
C GLN A 58 6.54 8.07 -4.14
N ILE A 59 7.39 7.38 -4.89
CA ILE A 59 7.24 5.96 -5.17
C ILE A 59 8.22 5.22 -4.25
N VAL A 60 7.69 4.40 -3.35
CA VAL A 60 8.45 3.75 -2.28
C VAL A 60 8.30 2.24 -2.39
N ARG A 61 9.33 1.50 -1.96
CA ARG A 61 9.27 0.04 -1.89
C ARG A 61 8.14 -0.39 -0.95
N TRP A 62 7.27 -1.27 -1.45
CA TRP A 62 6.22 -1.87 -0.64
C TRP A 62 6.74 -3.13 0.03
N GLY A 63 6.80 -3.07 1.35
CA GLY A 63 7.11 -4.20 2.23
C GLY A 63 8.50 -4.76 2.04
N ASN A 64 8.72 -5.92 2.66
CA ASN A 64 9.96 -6.66 2.54
C ASN A 64 9.73 -8.03 1.90
N LYS A 65 10.35 -8.24 0.75
CA LYS A 65 10.51 -9.56 0.11
C LYS A 65 11.94 -10.08 0.13
N ASP A 66 12.88 -9.26 0.57
CA ASP A 66 14.30 -9.64 0.67
C ASP A 66 14.50 -10.51 1.91
N ARG A 67 14.86 -11.78 1.68
CA ARG A 67 15.14 -12.72 2.78
C ARG A 67 16.43 -12.40 3.53
N ALA A 68 17.32 -11.60 2.95
CA ALA A 68 18.54 -11.12 3.61
C ALA A 68 18.30 -9.90 4.51
N GLU A 69 17.11 -9.31 4.46
CA GLU A 69 16.68 -8.27 5.39
C GLU A 69 16.01 -8.91 6.61
N HIS A 70 16.67 -8.82 7.76
CA HIS A 70 16.22 -9.43 9.02
C HIS A 70 15.66 -8.40 10.02
N LYS A 71 15.82 -7.10 9.76
CA LYS A 71 15.27 -6.00 10.58
C LYS A 71 13.77 -5.82 10.33
N LEU A 72 13.31 -6.19 9.13
CA LEU A 72 11.93 -5.99 8.69
C LEU A 72 11.21 -7.33 8.49
N PRO A 73 9.94 -7.46 8.90
CA PRO A 73 9.19 -8.69 8.69
C PRO A 73 8.97 -8.95 7.17
N PRO A 74 9.01 -10.20 6.69
CA PRO A 74 8.96 -10.53 5.25
C PRO A 74 7.52 -10.46 4.70
N THR A 75 6.93 -9.27 4.72
CA THR A 75 5.51 -9.02 4.38
C THR A 75 5.33 -7.62 3.78
N GLY A 76 4.17 -7.37 3.18
CA GLY A 76 3.71 -6.05 2.72
C GLY A 76 2.81 -5.31 3.71
N TRP A 77 2.46 -5.95 4.82
CA TRP A 77 1.41 -5.47 5.72
C TRP A 77 1.88 -5.46 7.18
N THR A 78 1.25 -4.61 7.97
CA THR A 78 1.37 -4.60 9.43
C THR A 78 -0.01 -4.40 10.05
N TRP A 79 -0.12 -4.61 11.35
CA TRP A 79 -1.38 -4.54 12.09
C TRP A 79 -1.43 -3.27 12.92
N GLU A 80 -2.58 -2.60 12.93
CA GLU A 80 -2.84 -1.44 13.79
C GLU A 80 -2.50 -1.75 15.27
N ASP A 81 -2.96 -2.90 15.78
CA ASP A 81 -2.65 -3.35 17.14
C ASP A 81 -1.15 -3.54 17.39
N SER A 82 -0.39 -4.00 16.39
CA SER A 82 1.06 -4.18 16.52
C SER A 82 1.79 -2.85 16.56
N ILE A 83 1.27 -1.83 15.88
CA ILE A 83 1.78 -0.46 15.95
C ILE A 83 1.44 0.15 17.31
N ALA A 84 0.18 0.05 17.74
CA ALA A 84 -0.28 0.56 19.03
C ALA A 84 0.48 -0.07 20.21
N ALA A 85 0.83 -1.36 20.12
CA ALA A 85 1.66 -2.06 21.10
C ALA A 85 3.16 -1.70 21.05
N GLY A 86 3.58 -0.76 20.20
CA GLY A 86 4.97 -0.28 20.13
C GLY A 86 5.95 -1.26 19.47
N LYS A 87 5.48 -2.30 18.78
CA LYS A 87 6.39 -3.31 18.16
C LYS A 87 7.31 -2.74 17.09
N TRP A 88 6.96 -1.58 16.54
CA TRP A 88 7.73 -0.89 15.51
C TRP A 88 8.62 0.23 16.04
N SER A 89 8.53 0.59 17.33
CA SER A 89 9.16 1.81 17.89
C SER A 89 10.68 1.87 17.68
N ALA A 90 11.37 0.72 17.73
CA ALA A 90 12.81 0.64 17.49
C ALA A 90 13.22 0.99 16.04
N LEU A 91 12.26 1.06 15.11
CA LEU A 91 12.48 1.39 13.70
C LEU A 91 12.16 2.85 13.36
N ALA A 92 11.84 3.67 14.37
CA ALA A 92 11.39 5.06 14.21
C ALA A 92 10.31 5.20 13.13
N PRO A 93 9.14 4.55 13.32
CA PRO A 93 8.14 4.44 12.29
C PRO A 93 7.41 5.77 12.06
N GLU A 94 7.16 6.09 10.79
CA GLU A 94 6.45 7.29 10.37
C GLU A 94 5.08 6.90 9.78
N PRO A 95 3.95 7.44 10.29
CA PRO A 95 2.66 7.24 9.66
C PRO A 95 2.62 7.99 8.32
N VAL A 96 2.17 7.32 7.27
CA VAL A 96 2.06 7.87 5.92
C VAL A 96 0.72 7.55 5.28
N VAL A 97 0.40 8.21 4.17
CA VAL A 97 -0.78 7.90 3.35
C VAL A 97 -0.32 7.28 2.04
N VAL A 98 -0.93 6.14 1.69
CA VAL A 98 -0.83 5.52 0.36
C VAL A 98 -2.07 5.95 -0.42
N PRO A 99 -1.97 6.99 -1.28
CA PRO A 99 -3.11 7.44 -2.06
C PRO A 99 -3.56 6.34 -3.02
N ALA A 100 -4.87 6.20 -3.16
CA ALA A 100 -5.47 5.18 -4.00
C ALA A 100 -6.89 5.55 -4.39
N THR A 101 -7.24 5.29 -5.64
CA THR A 101 -8.62 5.32 -6.14
C THR A 101 -9.30 3.96 -5.96
N TYR A 102 -8.52 2.87 -6.01
CA TYR A 102 -9.02 1.52 -5.75
C TYR A 102 -7.99 0.67 -4.98
N GLY A 103 -8.48 -0.22 -4.12
CA GLY A 103 -7.71 -1.34 -3.57
C GLY A 103 -8.15 -2.67 -4.17
N LEU A 104 -7.26 -3.67 -4.17
CA LEU A 104 -7.53 -5.03 -4.65
C LEU A 104 -7.36 -6.03 -3.52
N ALA A 105 -8.42 -6.73 -3.16
CA ALA A 105 -8.38 -7.86 -2.24
C ALA A 105 -9.15 -9.04 -2.82
N ASN A 106 -8.53 -10.22 -2.83
CA ASN A 106 -9.14 -11.47 -3.30
C ASN A 106 -9.84 -11.36 -4.68
N GLY A 107 -9.18 -10.71 -5.63
CA GLY A 107 -9.71 -10.50 -6.99
C GLY A 107 -10.77 -9.40 -7.12
N VAL A 108 -11.18 -8.76 -6.01
CA VAL A 108 -12.17 -7.70 -5.99
C VAL A 108 -11.50 -6.33 -5.89
N TRP A 109 -11.74 -5.47 -6.88
CA TRP A 109 -11.37 -4.05 -6.82
C TRP A 109 -12.47 -3.27 -6.08
N PHE A 110 -12.12 -2.64 -4.96
CA PHE A 110 -13.02 -1.78 -4.19
C PHE A 110 -12.59 -0.32 -4.28
N LYS A 111 -13.56 0.57 -4.41
CA LYS A 111 -13.32 2.01 -4.56
C LYS A 111 -12.92 2.63 -3.23
N LEU A 112 -12.00 3.58 -3.29
CA LEU A 112 -11.51 4.39 -2.18
C LEU A 112 -11.72 5.86 -2.49
N LYS A 113 -11.95 6.67 -1.46
CA LYS A 113 -12.07 8.13 -1.57
C LYS A 113 -10.72 8.81 -1.55
N GLN A 114 -9.83 8.35 -0.68
CA GLN A 114 -8.54 9.01 -0.42
C GLN A 114 -7.36 8.03 -0.47
N GLY A 115 -7.57 6.82 0.03
CA GLY A 115 -6.54 5.78 0.05
C GLY A 115 -6.45 5.10 1.41
N MET A 116 -5.24 4.66 1.74
CA MET A 116 -4.99 3.79 2.89
C MET A 116 -3.86 4.34 3.77
N ARG A 117 -3.88 4.00 5.05
CA ARG A 117 -2.80 4.30 5.98
C ARG A 117 -1.65 3.32 5.78
N GLY A 118 -0.45 3.87 5.74
CA GLY A 118 0.81 3.11 5.67
C GLY A 118 1.70 3.43 6.87
N LEU A 119 2.65 2.53 7.12
CA LEU A 119 3.74 2.72 8.07
C LEU A 119 5.05 2.72 7.29
N LEU A 120 5.74 3.85 7.27
CA LEU A 120 7.05 3.98 6.65
C LEU A 120 8.14 3.74 7.70
N VAL A 121 9.12 2.92 7.32
CA VAL A 121 10.35 2.68 8.09
C VAL A 121 11.53 2.63 7.15
N HIS A 122 12.73 2.59 7.71
CA HIS A 122 13.95 2.45 6.93
C HIS A 122 14.57 1.05 7.11
N ASP A 123 14.94 0.43 6.00
CA ASP A 123 15.63 -0.85 5.98
C ASP A 123 17.07 -0.73 6.53
N ARG A 124 17.84 -1.83 6.53
CA ARG A 124 19.21 -1.81 7.04
C ARG A 124 20.16 -0.87 6.29
N LYS A 125 19.87 -0.55 5.02
CA LYS A 125 20.65 0.38 4.18
C LYS A 125 20.15 1.81 4.30
N GLY A 126 19.13 2.07 5.11
CA GLY A 126 18.51 3.38 5.24
C GLY A 126 17.55 3.70 4.09
N ALA A 127 17.15 2.74 3.26
CA ALA A 127 16.18 2.99 2.21
C ALA A 127 14.74 2.92 2.78
N PRO A 128 13.84 3.81 2.34
CA PRO A 128 12.46 3.83 2.84
C PRO A 128 11.66 2.62 2.34
N VAL A 129 10.84 2.07 3.23
CA VAL A 129 9.95 0.93 2.99
C VAL A 129 8.61 1.20 3.64
N VAL A 130 7.53 1.03 2.89
CA VAL A 130 6.17 1.21 3.39
C VAL A 130 5.47 -0.13 3.58
N PHE A 131 4.76 -0.29 4.70
CA PHE A 131 3.86 -1.40 4.97
C PHE A 131 2.43 -0.86 5.03
N LEU A 132 1.46 -1.56 4.42
CA LEU A 132 0.05 -1.20 4.57
C LEU A 132 -0.44 -1.58 5.98
N ILE A 133 -1.06 -0.63 6.66
CA ILE A 133 -1.65 -0.88 7.98
C ILE A 133 -2.99 -1.56 7.79
N CYS A 134 -3.25 -2.61 8.56
CA CYS A 134 -4.44 -3.43 8.45
C CYS A 134 -5.15 -3.55 9.79
N GLN A 135 -6.47 -3.69 9.70
CA GLN A 135 -7.41 -3.83 10.80
C GLN A 135 -8.41 -4.95 10.50
N PRO A 136 -9.15 -5.47 11.50
CA PRO A 136 -10.26 -6.39 11.26
C PRO A 136 -11.23 -5.80 10.24
N ALA A 137 -11.64 -6.61 9.26
CA ALA A 137 -12.57 -6.17 8.24
C ALA A 137 -13.97 -5.93 8.83
N THR A 138 -14.65 -4.90 8.33
CA THR A 138 -16.08 -4.76 8.57
C THR A 138 -16.87 -5.93 7.97
N ARG A 139 -18.13 -6.08 8.38
CA ARG A 139 -19.00 -7.10 7.80
C ARG A 139 -19.22 -6.91 6.30
N TYR A 140 -19.37 -5.67 5.84
CA TYR A 140 -19.60 -5.38 4.42
C TYR A 140 -18.36 -5.69 3.58
N TYR A 141 -17.18 -5.26 4.03
CA TYR A 141 -15.92 -5.60 3.37
C TYR A 141 -15.69 -7.11 3.32
N GLN A 142 -15.98 -7.86 4.40
CA GLN A 142 -15.92 -9.32 4.42
C GLN A 142 -16.86 -9.96 3.40
N VAL A 143 -18.10 -9.48 3.27
CA VAL A 143 -19.04 -10.01 2.28
C VAL A 143 -18.55 -9.75 0.86
N MET A 144 -18.06 -8.52 0.61
CA MET A 144 -17.58 -8.08 -0.69
C MET A 144 -16.30 -8.80 -1.14
N THR A 145 -15.32 -8.98 -0.25
CA THR A 145 -13.98 -9.46 -0.61
C THR A 145 -13.67 -10.86 -0.10
N ARG A 146 -14.49 -11.41 0.81
CA ARG A 146 -14.22 -12.65 1.56
C ARG A 146 -12.95 -12.60 2.40
N SER A 147 -12.45 -11.40 2.74
CA SER A 147 -11.29 -11.23 3.62
C SER A 147 -11.70 -10.82 5.02
N GLU A 148 -11.10 -11.45 6.03
CA GLU A 148 -11.23 -11.11 7.45
C GLU A 148 -10.47 -9.83 7.83
N TRP A 149 -9.60 -9.33 6.96
CA TRP A 149 -8.75 -8.18 7.22
C TRP A 149 -8.86 -7.16 6.09
N MET A 150 -8.91 -5.89 6.46
CA MET A 150 -8.97 -4.78 5.52
C MET A 150 -7.83 -3.80 5.79
N PRO A 151 -7.37 -3.05 4.77
CA PRO A 151 -6.48 -1.93 5.03
C PRO A 151 -7.18 -0.88 5.90
N LEU A 152 -6.43 -0.22 6.76
CA LEU A 152 -6.90 0.94 7.50
C LEU A 152 -7.08 2.11 6.51
N LEU A 153 -8.32 2.51 6.26
CA LEU A 153 -8.66 3.51 5.25
C LEU A 153 -8.54 4.94 5.81
N VAL A 154 -8.37 5.91 4.91
CA VAL A 154 -8.26 7.33 5.28
C VAL A 154 -9.66 7.96 5.30
N ASP A 155 -10.14 8.30 6.50
CA ASP A 155 -11.39 9.00 6.79
C ASP A 155 -12.64 8.39 6.10
N GLU A 156 -12.61 7.08 5.90
CA GLU A 156 -13.73 6.31 5.37
C GLU A 156 -13.78 4.91 5.96
N VAL A 157 -14.95 4.27 5.89
CA VAL A 157 -15.18 2.89 6.30
C VAL A 157 -15.99 2.21 5.21
N ILE A 158 -15.56 1.00 4.84
CA ILE A 158 -16.23 0.11 3.90
C ILE A 158 -16.62 -1.13 4.67
#